data_AF-A0A4P7W3L9-F1
#
_entry.id   AF-A0A4P7W3L9-F1
#
_cell.length_a   1.000
_cell.length_b   1.000
_cell.length_c   1.000
_cell.angle_alpha   90.00
_cell.angle_beta   90.00
_cell.angle_gamma   90.00
#
_symmetry.space_group_name_H-M   'P 1'
#
loop_
_entity.id
_entity.type
_entity.pdbx_description
1 polymer ?
#
loop_
_entity_poly.entity_id
_entity_poly.type
_entity_poly.pdbx_seq_one_letter_code
_entity_poly.pdbx_strand_id
1 'polypeptide(L)'
;MNKFENNYLIITPPINSRLYSVKRCDNKWGVVDNGNNVIVPFGKYRWIGGFQNGFAKVISHKDTSSSKNVIRTLTLPEKPVLNLAKQGIINELGEEVVPLEYNVWKFYGKDFPSIVIETNAGNKHKIPYNRLKNNPLSVIARLQSMNKAEIVKECNDTYGQNYHEFSGSYAQDVMGYSDDVINEAFEGDPDMYWNID
;
A
#
# COMPACT_ATOMS: atom_id res chain seq x y z
N MET A 1 36.74 28.68 4.40
CA MET A 1 35.54 29.03 3.61
C MET A 1 34.35 28.32 4.25
N ASN A 2 33.57 29.02 5.08
CA ASN A 2 32.46 28.45 5.85
C ASN A 2 31.32 28.03 4.91
N LYS A 3 31.22 26.73 4.62
CA LYS A 3 30.09 26.15 3.91
C LYS A 3 28.89 26.18 4.87
N PHE A 4 28.10 27.25 4.77
CA PHE A 4 26.71 27.38 5.19
C PHE A 4 26.31 26.56 6.42
N GLU A 5 26.19 27.24 7.56
CA GLU A 5 25.25 26.82 8.61
C GLU A 5 23.94 26.44 7.92
N ASN A 6 23.67 25.15 7.83
CA ASN A 6 22.44 24.69 7.23
C ASN A 6 21.31 25.20 8.12
N ASN A 7 20.58 26.21 7.65
CA ASN A 7 19.42 26.82 8.32
C ASN A 7 18.27 25.82 8.43
N TYR A 8 18.45 24.79 9.24
CA TYR A 8 17.44 23.81 9.60
C TYR A 8 16.54 24.43 10.68
N LEU A 9 15.27 24.60 10.35
CA LEU A 9 14.24 24.98 11.31
C LEU A 9 13.88 23.82 12.23
N ILE A 10 13.94 22.59 11.71
CA ILE A 10 13.63 21.37 12.46
C ILE A 10 14.73 20.35 12.18
N ILE A 11 15.21 19.73 13.25
CA ILE A 11 16.12 18.59 13.20
C ILE A 11 15.48 17.48 14.02
N THR A 12 15.18 16.35 13.39
CA THR A 12 14.66 15.15 14.06
C THR A 12 15.80 14.14 14.18
N PRO A 13 16.26 13.81 15.40
CA PRO A 13 17.36 12.87 15.58
C PRO A 13 16.96 11.44 15.20
N PRO A 14 17.93 10.58 14.83
CA PRO A 14 17.65 9.16 14.63
C PRO A 14 17.48 8.40 15.95
N ILE A 15 16.78 7.26 15.88
CA ILE A 15 16.76 6.21 16.91
C ILE A 15 17.33 4.93 16.28
N ASN A 16 18.47 4.42 16.76
CA ASN A 16 19.16 3.27 16.15
C ASN A 16 19.38 3.44 14.62
N SER A 17 19.81 4.62 14.22
CA SER A 17 20.12 5.00 12.83
C SER A 17 21.16 6.13 12.84
N ARG A 18 21.68 6.50 11.67
CA ARG A 18 22.66 7.60 11.49
C ARG A 18 22.12 8.77 10.66
N LEU A 19 20.82 8.79 10.38
CA LEU A 19 20.21 9.79 9.50
C LEU A 19 19.29 10.74 10.26
N TYR A 20 19.44 12.02 9.97
CA TYR A 20 18.61 13.09 10.51
C TYR A 20 17.57 13.51 9.48
N SER A 21 16.31 13.57 9.90
CA SER A 21 15.26 14.19 9.11
C SER A 21 15.22 15.68 9.44
N VAL A 22 15.47 16.52 8.44
CA VAL A 22 15.65 17.96 8.62
C VAL A 22 14.67 18.75 7.76
N LYS A 23 14.23 19.90 8.28
CA LYS A 23 13.38 20.85 7.54
C LYS A 23 14.08 22.19 7.45
N ARG A 24 14.19 22.73 6.24
CA ARG A 24 14.79 24.05 5.98
C ARG A 24 13.79 25.20 6.15
N CYS A 25 14.30 26.42 6.13
CA CYS A 25 13.51 27.66 6.17
C CYS A 25 12.51 27.83 5.02
N ASP A 26 12.77 27.23 3.85
CA ASP A 26 11.86 27.19 2.70
C ASP A 26 10.73 26.13 2.84
N ASN A 27 10.57 25.59 4.04
CA ASN A 27 9.64 24.54 4.41
C ASN A 27 9.84 23.17 3.75
N LYS A 28 10.97 22.95 3.06
CA LYS A 28 11.26 21.66 2.43
C LYS A 28 11.93 20.69 3.41
N TRP A 29 11.48 19.45 3.38
CA TRP A 29 12.07 18.34 4.13
C TRP A 29 13.15 17.65 3.30
N GLY A 30 14.22 17.23 3.96
CA GLY A 30 15.29 16.40 3.42
C GLY A 30 15.86 15.48 4.49
N VAL A 31 16.78 14.62 4.09
CA VAL A 31 17.49 13.71 4.99
C VAL A 31 18.98 13.88 4.81
N VAL A 32 19.69 14.00 5.93
CA VAL A 32 21.15 14.15 5.94
C VAL A 32 21.79 13.14 6.89
N ASP A 33 23.04 12.77 6.61
CA ASP A 33 23.86 12.00 7.53
C ASP A 33 24.57 12.90 8.58
N ASN A 34 25.35 12.30 9.48
CA ASN A 34 26.16 13.02 10.48
C ASN A 34 27.18 14.00 9.87
N GLY A 35 27.56 13.81 8.61
CA GLY A 35 28.49 14.68 7.86
C GLY A 35 27.79 15.82 7.11
N ASN A 36 26.47 15.98 7.28
CA ASN A 36 25.61 16.88 6.49
C ASN A 36 25.53 16.52 4.99
N ASN A 37 25.87 15.29 4.60
CA ASN A 37 25.64 14.84 3.23
C ASN A 37 24.14 14.59 3.03
N VAL A 38 23.59 15.09 1.92
CA VAL A 38 22.18 14.92 1.59
C VAL A 38 21.94 13.52 1.02
N ILE A 39 21.19 12.70 1.75
CA ILE A 39 20.76 11.36 1.33
C ILE A 39 19.43 11.44 0.58
N VAL A 40 18.49 12.24 1.09
CA VAL A 40 17.21 12.51 0.42
C VAL A 40 17.13 14.00 0.07
N PRO A 41 17.01 14.35 -1.23
CA PRO A 41 16.91 15.72 -1.67
C PRO A 41 15.76 16.49 -1.04
N PHE A 42 16.01 17.76 -0.72
CA PHE A 42 14.99 18.64 -0.15
C PHE A 42 13.80 18.83 -1.09
N GLY A 43 12.61 18.52 -0.60
CA GLY A 43 11.36 18.65 -1.35
C GLY A 43 10.93 17.43 -2.15
N LYS A 44 11.74 16.34 -2.16
CA LYS A 44 11.33 15.04 -2.74
C LYS A 44 10.00 14.56 -2.15
N TYR A 45 9.85 14.74 -0.84
CA TYR A 45 8.62 14.42 -0.12
C TYR A 45 8.04 15.67 0.54
N ARG A 46 6.72 15.66 0.76
CA ARG A 46 6.03 16.72 1.49
C ARG A 46 6.39 16.73 2.96
N TRP A 47 6.58 15.54 3.52
CA TRP A 47 6.93 15.34 4.93
C TRP A 47 7.74 14.06 5.11
N ILE A 48 8.72 14.11 6.01
CA ILE A 48 9.59 12.98 6.36
C ILE A 48 9.58 12.87 7.89
N GLY A 49 9.28 11.68 8.41
CA GLY A 49 9.39 11.38 9.84
C GLY A 49 10.83 11.14 10.26
N GLY A 50 11.10 11.05 11.57
CA GLY A 50 12.42 10.65 12.05
C GLY A 50 12.78 9.22 11.67
N PHE A 51 14.07 8.95 11.51
CA PHE A 51 14.57 7.59 11.28
C PHE A 51 14.54 6.78 12.57
N GLN A 52 13.99 5.57 12.50
CA GLN A 52 14.03 4.58 13.57
C GLN A 52 14.37 3.21 13.01
N ASN A 53 15.39 2.56 13.58
CA ASN A 53 15.88 1.24 13.15
C ASN A 53 16.17 1.16 11.64
N GLY A 54 16.70 2.25 11.06
CA GLY A 54 17.06 2.35 9.65
C GLY A 54 15.93 2.71 8.68
N PHE A 55 14.74 3.07 9.17
CA PHE A 55 13.60 3.42 8.33
C PHE A 55 12.93 4.72 8.73
N ALA A 56 12.38 5.44 7.76
CA ALA A 56 11.56 6.62 7.99
C ALA A 56 10.25 6.56 7.19
N LYS A 57 9.16 7.01 7.82
CA LYS A 57 7.90 7.25 7.13
C LYS A 57 8.02 8.49 6.25
N VAL A 58 7.50 8.41 5.02
CA VAL A 58 7.40 9.55 4.10
C VAL A 58 5.97 9.76 3.65
N ILE A 59 5.63 11.00 3.32
CA ILE A 59 4.32 11.37 2.77
C ILE A 59 4.55 12.14 1.46
N SER A 60 3.84 11.74 0.41
CA SER A 60 3.89 12.39 -0.90
C SER A 60 3.25 13.79 -0.85
N HIS A 61 3.51 14.57 -1.89
CA HIS A 61 2.62 15.69 -2.20
C HIS A 61 1.23 15.12 -2.53
N LYS A 62 0.16 15.84 -2.22
CA LYS A 62 -1.19 15.40 -2.63
C LYS A 62 -1.19 15.29 -4.16
N ASP A 63 -1.72 14.18 -4.70
CA ASP A 63 -2.00 14.10 -6.13
C ASP A 63 -3.11 15.12 -6.46
N THR A 64 -2.71 16.33 -6.86
CA THR A 64 -3.60 17.24 -7.60
C THR A 64 -3.64 16.88 -9.09
N SER A 65 -2.82 15.92 -9.53
CA SER A 65 -2.70 15.51 -10.94
C SER A 65 -3.81 14.57 -11.42
N SER A 66 -4.69 14.10 -10.53
CA SER A 66 -6.03 13.65 -10.94
C SER A 66 -6.97 14.85 -11.04
N SER A 67 -6.63 15.80 -11.91
CA SER A 67 -7.60 16.71 -12.53
C SER A 67 -8.53 15.92 -13.45
N LYS A 68 -9.17 14.87 -12.95
CA LYS A 68 -10.50 14.51 -13.42
C LYS A 68 -11.44 15.13 -12.43
N ASN A 69 -12.14 16.16 -12.88
CA ASN A 69 -13.32 16.71 -12.22
C ASN A 69 -14.23 15.55 -11.79
N VAL A 70 -14.06 15.05 -10.56
CA VAL A 70 -15.16 14.40 -9.87
C VAL A 70 -15.98 15.55 -9.36
N ILE A 71 -16.93 15.97 -10.21
CA ILE A 71 -18.16 16.60 -9.75
C ILE A 71 -18.58 15.76 -8.54
N ARG A 72 -18.61 16.40 -7.36
CA ARG A 72 -19.20 15.82 -6.17
C ARG A 72 -20.69 15.64 -6.49
N THR A 73 -21.05 14.50 -7.06
CA THR A 73 -22.43 14.05 -6.97
C THR A 73 -22.63 13.67 -5.51
N LEU A 74 -23.27 14.57 -4.76
CA LEU A 74 -23.87 14.25 -3.48
C LEU A 74 -24.91 13.16 -3.72
N THR A 75 -24.51 11.90 -3.62
CA THR A 75 -25.41 10.78 -3.40
C THR A 75 -24.79 9.97 -2.27
N LEU A 76 -25.41 10.08 -1.09
CA LEU A 76 -25.12 9.30 0.12
C LEU A 76 -25.47 7.81 -0.14
N PRO A 77 -24.91 6.79 0.55
CA PRO A 77 -24.19 6.83 1.83
C PRO A 77 -22.90 5.98 1.83
N GLU A 78 -22.05 6.05 0.81
CA GLU A 78 -20.77 5.33 0.83
C GLU A 78 -19.62 6.30 1.11
N LYS A 79 -18.74 5.90 2.04
CA LYS A 79 -17.72 6.75 2.64
C LYS A 79 -16.95 7.52 1.57
N PRO A 80 -16.77 8.85 1.72
CA PRO A 80 -16.00 9.62 0.75
C PRO A 80 -14.59 9.02 0.66
N VAL A 81 -14.19 8.58 -0.54
CA VAL A 81 -12.80 8.23 -0.86
C VAL A 81 -12.01 9.53 -0.79
N LEU A 82 -11.63 9.90 0.42
CA LEU A 82 -10.79 11.05 0.68
C LEU A 82 -9.45 10.74 -0.01
N ASN A 83 -9.07 11.55 -1.00
CA ASN A 83 -7.74 11.54 -1.59
C ASN A 83 -6.71 11.93 -0.52
N LEU A 84 -6.40 10.99 0.36
CA LEU A 84 -5.40 11.09 1.39
C LEU A 84 -4.02 11.11 0.72
N ALA A 85 -3.11 11.91 1.28
CA ALA A 85 -1.73 11.90 0.80
C ALA A 85 -1.16 10.49 0.98
N LYS A 86 -0.63 9.93 -0.11
CA LYS A 86 -0.09 8.57 -0.10
C LYS A 86 1.21 8.55 0.73
N GLN A 87 1.45 7.43 1.40
CA GLN A 87 2.53 7.29 2.37
C GLN A 87 3.35 6.05 2.05
N GLY A 88 4.62 6.09 2.47
CA GLY A 88 5.59 5.04 2.18
C GLY A 88 6.68 5.00 3.25
N ILE A 89 7.68 4.15 3.02
CA ILE A 89 8.81 3.96 3.91
C ILE A 89 10.09 4.00 3.09
N ILE A 90 11.04 4.80 3.55
CA ILE A 90 12.39 4.84 2.98
C ILE A 90 13.41 4.20 3.93
N ASN A 91 14.49 3.66 3.36
CA ASN A 91 15.65 3.14 4.11
C ASN A 91 16.77 4.19 4.25
N GLU A 92 17.91 3.78 4.84
CA GLU A 92 19.09 4.65 5.03
C GLU A 92 19.84 5.02 3.73
N LEU A 93 19.47 4.43 2.60
CA LEU A 93 19.97 4.82 1.28
C LEU A 93 19.04 5.84 0.59
N GLY A 94 17.90 6.18 1.22
CA GLY A 94 16.87 7.04 0.63
C GLY A 94 15.97 6.31 -0.38
N GLU A 95 16.10 4.98 -0.49
CA GLU A 95 15.30 4.13 -1.36
C GLU A 95 13.94 3.85 -0.73
N GLU A 96 12.89 3.81 -1.54
CA GLU A 96 11.54 3.46 -1.10
C GLU A 96 11.42 1.93 -0.93
N VAL A 97 11.48 1.44 0.31
CA VAL A 97 11.26 0.02 0.64
C VAL A 97 9.78 -0.32 0.78
N VAL A 98 8.93 0.70 0.92
CA VAL A 98 7.48 0.62 0.74
C VAL A 98 7.08 1.84 -0.09
N PRO A 99 6.44 1.65 -1.26
CA PRO A 99 6.11 2.76 -2.15
C PRO A 99 5.03 3.65 -1.54
N LEU A 100 4.93 4.88 -2.07
CA LEU A 100 3.93 5.87 -1.70
C LEU A 100 2.52 5.49 -2.18
N GLU A 101 1.95 4.41 -1.66
CA GLU A 101 0.64 3.87 -2.04
C GLU A 101 -0.21 3.45 -0.84
N TYR A 102 0.34 3.51 0.38
CA TYR A 102 -0.25 2.93 1.59
C TYR A 102 -0.46 4.00 2.67
N ASN A 103 -1.17 3.61 3.73
CA ASN A 103 -1.22 4.36 4.98
C ASN A 103 -0.24 3.75 6.00
N VAL A 104 0.79 4.50 6.39
CA VAL A 104 1.83 4.02 7.31
C VAL A 104 1.59 4.64 8.68
N TRP A 105 1.39 3.80 9.70
CA TRP A 105 1.17 4.32 11.05
C TRP A 105 2.43 4.97 11.62
N LYS A 106 2.27 5.95 12.52
CA LYS A 106 3.41 6.60 13.16
C LYS A 106 4.17 5.60 14.04
N PHE A 107 5.43 5.34 13.70
CA PHE A 107 6.31 4.46 14.47
C PHE A 107 7.50 5.19 15.12
N TYR A 108 7.91 6.36 14.62
CA TYR A 108 9.03 7.10 15.21
C TYR A 108 8.76 7.50 16.67
N GLY A 109 9.73 7.21 17.54
CA GLY A 109 9.66 7.45 18.98
C GLY A 109 8.71 6.50 19.70
N LYS A 110 8.32 5.38 19.06
CA LYS A 110 7.48 4.34 19.65
C LYS A 110 8.29 3.07 19.84
N ASP A 111 8.08 2.43 20.99
CA ASP A 111 8.66 1.13 21.29
C ASP A 111 7.78 0.00 20.75
N PHE A 112 7.63 -0.02 19.43
CA PHE A 112 6.92 -1.10 18.73
C PHE A 112 7.96 -1.97 18.01
N PRO A 113 7.85 -3.32 18.06
CA PRO A 113 8.74 -4.22 17.33
C PRO A 113 8.44 -4.29 15.82
N SER A 114 7.33 -3.68 15.39
CA SER A 114 6.84 -3.75 14.01
C SER A 114 6.24 -2.43 13.55
N ILE A 115 6.33 -2.16 12.25
CA ILE A 115 5.66 -1.06 11.56
C ILE A 115 4.28 -1.53 11.10
N VAL A 116 3.24 -0.72 11.32
CA VAL A 116 1.89 -1.02 10.81
C VAL A 116 1.68 -0.30 9.49
N ILE A 117 1.34 -1.07 8.47
CA ILE A 117 1.00 -0.59 7.13
C ILE A 117 -0.44 -0.99 6.84
N GLU A 118 -1.24 -0.03 6.44
CA GLU A 118 -2.64 -0.19 6.12
C GLU A 118 -2.84 0.04 4.62
N THR A 119 -3.52 -0.89 3.97
CA THR A 119 -3.88 -0.79 2.55
C THR A 119 -5.03 0.20 2.37
N ASN A 120 -5.31 0.58 1.12
CA ASN A 120 -6.43 1.48 0.82
C ASN A 120 -7.80 0.87 1.21
N ALA A 121 -7.89 -0.46 1.24
CA ALA A 121 -9.06 -1.19 1.71
C ALA A 121 -9.17 -1.27 3.26
N GLY A 122 -8.19 -0.74 4.00
CA GLY A 122 -8.21 -0.74 5.47
C GLY A 122 -7.60 -1.99 6.14
N ASN A 123 -7.04 -2.92 5.36
CA ASN A 123 -6.32 -4.08 5.92
C ASN A 123 -5.01 -3.64 6.56
N LYS A 124 -4.80 -4.03 7.82
CA LYS A 124 -3.62 -3.65 8.62
C LYS A 124 -2.61 -4.79 8.69
N HIS A 125 -1.35 -4.46 8.43
CA HIS A 125 -0.24 -5.41 8.43
C HIS A 125 0.86 -4.94 9.37
N LYS A 126 1.20 -5.80 10.34
CA LYS A 126 2.34 -5.60 11.24
C LYS A 126 3.58 -6.22 10.61
N ILE A 127 4.54 -5.39 10.23
CA ILE A 127 5.78 -5.81 9.58
C ILE A 127 6.95 -5.58 10.56
N PRO A 128 7.59 -6.63 11.07
CA PRO A 128 8.80 -6.50 11.88
C PRO A 128 9.91 -5.82 11.10
N TYR A 129 10.72 -4.98 11.77
CA TYR A 129 11.83 -4.26 11.14
C TYR A 129 12.81 -5.20 10.40
N ASN A 130 13.15 -6.35 11.00
CA ASN A 130 14.04 -7.33 10.39
C ASN A 130 13.48 -7.92 9.09
N ARG A 131 12.15 -8.06 8.98
CA ARG A 131 11.52 -8.55 7.76
C ARG A 131 11.64 -7.53 6.64
N LEU A 132 11.40 -6.25 6.95
CA LEU A 132 11.54 -5.16 5.98
C LEU A 132 13.00 -4.98 5.54
N LYS A 133 13.95 -5.18 6.45
CA LYS A 133 15.40 -5.11 6.17
C LYS A 133 15.88 -6.26 5.29
N ASN A 134 15.49 -7.49 5.61
CA ASN A 134 16.05 -8.68 4.97
C ASN A 134 15.33 -9.06 3.67
N ASN A 135 14.05 -8.72 3.52
CA ASN A 135 13.27 -9.10 2.34
C ASN A 135 12.17 -8.08 1.99
N PRO A 136 12.54 -6.84 1.62
CA PRO A 136 11.57 -5.79 1.29
C PRO A 136 10.69 -6.15 0.09
N LEU A 137 11.23 -6.82 -0.93
CA LEU A 137 10.47 -7.24 -2.11
C LEU A 137 9.35 -8.22 -1.76
N SER A 138 9.58 -9.19 -0.88
CA SER A 138 8.50 -10.09 -0.42
C SER A 138 7.40 -9.36 0.35
N VAL A 139 7.76 -8.29 1.07
CA VAL A 139 6.79 -7.47 1.79
C VAL A 139 5.94 -6.71 0.77
N ILE A 140 6.56 -6.07 -0.23
CA ILE A 140 5.85 -5.34 -1.29
C ILE A 140 4.95 -6.28 -2.09
N ALA A 141 5.46 -7.43 -2.54
CA ALA A 141 4.68 -8.41 -3.30
C ALA A 141 3.44 -8.89 -2.51
N ARG A 142 3.59 -9.11 -1.20
CA ARG A 142 2.48 -9.45 -0.32
C ARG A 142 1.46 -8.31 -0.18
N LEU A 143 1.91 -7.06 -0.03
CA LEU A 143 1.02 -5.91 0.04
C LEU A 143 0.24 -5.71 -1.27
N GLN A 144 0.91 -5.88 -2.42
CA GLN A 144 0.31 -5.76 -3.74
C GLN A 144 -0.69 -6.88 -4.05
N SER A 145 -0.36 -8.14 -3.73
CA SER A 145 -1.29 -9.26 -3.97
C SER A 145 -2.57 -9.11 -3.16
N MET A 146 -2.48 -8.57 -1.95
CA MET A 146 -3.63 -8.30 -1.08
C MET A 146 -4.49 -7.15 -1.61
N ASN A 147 -3.87 -6.09 -2.11
CA ASN A 147 -4.59 -5.00 -2.76
C ASN A 147 -5.33 -5.49 -4.02
N LYS A 148 -4.76 -6.46 -4.75
CA LYS A 148 -5.36 -7.06 -5.95
C LYS A 148 -6.49 -8.05 -5.63
N ALA A 149 -6.31 -8.91 -4.64
CA ALA A 149 -7.31 -9.90 -4.23
C ALA A 149 -8.64 -9.26 -3.81
N GLU A 150 -8.61 -8.02 -3.34
CA GLU A 150 -9.82 -7.29 -2.95
C GLU A 150 -10.44 -6.47 -4.09
N ILE A 151 -9.66 -5.96 -5.06
CA ILE A 151 -10.22 -5.49 -6.33
C ILE A 151 -11.05 -6.60 -6.98
N VAL A 152 -10.57 -7.85 -6.94
CA VAL A 152 -11.33 -9.03 -7.42
C VAL A 152 -12.57 -9.29 -6.56
N LYS A 153 -12.53 -8.98 -5.26
CA LYS A 153 -13.69 -9.16 -4.36
C LYS A 153 -14.75 -8.07 -4.55
N GLU A 154 -14.34 -6.86 -4.94
CA GLU A 154 -15.20 -5.71 -5.24
C GLU A 154 -15.81 -5.80 -6.66
N CYS A 155 -15.27 -6.66 -7.54
CA CYS A 155 -15.96 -7.11 -8.75
C CYS A 155 -16.62 -8.49 -8.64
N ASN A 156 -16.78 -9.03 -7.42
CA ASN A 156 -17.53 -10.27 -7.16
C ASN A 156 -18.94 -10.02 -6.58
N ASP A 157 -19.52 -8.83 -6.78
CA ASP A 157 -20.97 -8.80 -6.97
C ASP A 157 -21.25 -9.28 -8.40
N THR A 158 -21.60 -10.56 -8.50
CA THR A 158 -22.04 -11.34 -9.68
C THR A 158 -20.93 -12.06 -10.48
N TYR A 159 -21.01 -13.41 -10.47
CA TYR A 159 -20.29 -14.45 -11.24
C TYR A 159 -19.00 -15.06 -10.66
N GLY A 160 -19.13 -16.27 -10.11
CA GLY A 160 -18.21 -17.38 -10.43
C GLY A 160 -17.08 -17.72 -9.48
N GLN A 161 -17.35 -18.01 -8.19
CA GLN A 161 -16.30 -18.47 -7.25
C GLN A 161 -16.56 -19.79 -6.52
N ASN A 162 -17.55 -20.58 -6.94
CA ASN A 162 -17.64 -21.97 -6.52
C ASN A 162 -17.20 -22.85 -7.72
N TYR A 163 -16.17 -23.67 -7.52
CA TYR A 163 -15.65 -24.66 -8.49
C TYR A 163 -15.66 -26.07 -7.88
N HIS A 164 -16.54 -26.29 -6.90
CA HIS A 164 -16.46 -27.45 -6.03
C HIS A 164 -17.82 -28.06 -5.70
N GLU A 165 -18.92 -27.46 -6.17
CA GLU A 165 -20.25 -28.01 -5.92
C GLU A 165 -20.51 -29.24 -6.80
N PHE A 166 -20.07 -29.19 -8.06
CA PHE A 166 -20.31 -30.25 -9.05
C PHE A 166 -19.04 -31.01 -9.45
N SER A 167 -17.98 -30.91 -8.64
CA SER A 167 -16.68 -31.51 -8.95
C SER A 167 -16.81 -33.04 -8.99
N GLY A 168 -16.34 -33.68 -10.07
CA GLY A 168 -16.61 -35.10 -10.35
C GLY A 168 -17.71 -35.36 -11.38
N SER A 169 -18.41 -34.32 -11.85
CA SER A 169 -19.43 -34.44 -12.90
C SER A 169 -18.85 -34.30 -14.31
N TYR A 170 -19.55 -34.86 -15.30
CA TYR A 170 -19.15 -34.74 -16.71
C TYR A 170 -19.18 -33.28 -17.19
N ALA A 171 -20.19 -32.50 -16.77
CA ALA A 171 -20.33 -31.09 -17.13
C ALA A 171 -19.12 -30.25 -16.69
N GLN A 172 -18.56 -30.53 -15.50
CA GLN A 172 -17.42 -29.79 -14.99
C GLN A 172 -16.07 -30.37 -15.43
N ASP A 173 -15.90 -31.70 -15.35
CA ASP A 173 -14.59 -32.34 -15.55
C ASP A 173 -14.28 -32.65 -17.03
N VAL A 174 -15.31 -32.77 -17.88
CA VAL A 174 -15.14 -33.06 -19.32
C VAL A 174 -15.48 -31.84 -20.18
N MET A 175 -16.60 -31.17 -19.90
CA MET A 175 -17.04 -30.01 -20.70
C MET A 175 -16.52 -28.66 -20.18
N GLY A 176 -16.01 -28.62 -18.95
CA GLY A 176 -15.40 -27.42 -18.36
C GLY A 176 -16.40 -26.34 -17.92
N TYR A 177 -17.67 -26.69 -17.70
CA TYR A 177 -18.67 -25.75 -17.21
C TYR A 177 -18.42 -25.36 -15.75
N SER A 178 -18.65 -24.09 -15.43
CA SER A 178 -18.58 -23.59 -14.04
C SER A 178 -19.87 -23.90 -13.28
N ASP A 179 -19.80 -23.89 -11.94
CA ASP A 179 -20.96 -24.13 -11.08
C ASP A 179 -22.11 -23.15 -11.40
N ASP A 180 -21.80 -21.91 -11.79
CA ASP A 180 -22.79 -20.91 -12.22
C ASP A 180 -23.51 -21.31 -13.51
N VAL A 181 -22.77 -21.85 -14.49
CA VAL A 181 -23.39 -22.34 -15.74
C VAL A 181 -24.24 -23.57 -15.45
N ILE A 182 -23.80 -24.44 -14.55
CA ILE A 182 -24.58 -25.61 -14.10
C ILE A 182 -25.86 -25.17 -13.39
N ASN A 183 -25.78 -24.17 -12.52
CA ASN A 183 -26.94 -23.62 -11.83
C ASN A 183 -27.92 -22.86 -12.75
N GLU A 184 -27.41 -22.11 -13.74
CA GLU A 184 -28.23 -21.26 -14.61
C GLU A 184 -28.78 -22.01 -15.84
N ALA A 185 -27.94 -22.79 -16.52
CA ALA A 185 -28.32 -23.49 -17.75
C ALA A 185 -28.84 -24.92 -17.50
N PHE A 186 -28.42 -25.53 -16.39
CA PHE A 186 -28.78 -26.91 -16.06
C PHE A 186 -29.57 -27.01 -14.75
N GLU A 187 -30.10 -25.89 -14.23
CA GLU A 187 -30.90 -25.81 -12.99
C GLU A 187 -30.25 -26.48 -11.76
N GLY A 188 -28.91 -26.55 -11.74
CA GLY A 188 -28.14 -27.19 -10.68
C GLY A 188 -28.03 -28.71 -10.79
N ASP A 189 -28.41 -29.28 -11.94
CA ASP A 189 -28.25 -30.71 -12.24
C ASP A 189 -27.13 -30.91 -13.29
N PRO A 190 -25.91 -31.26 -12.87
CA PRO A 190 -24.79 -31.42 -13.78
C PRO A 190 -24.89 -32.65 -14.70
N ASP A 191 -25.86 -33.53 -14.46
CA ASP A 191 -26.12 -34.75 -15.24
C ASP A 191 -27.30 -34.58 -16.22
N MET A 192 -27.89 -33.38 -16.33
CA MET A 192 -28.90 -33.03 -17.34
C MET A 192 -28.30 -32.90 -18.76
N TYR A 193 -27.55 -33.91 -19.19
CA TYR A 193 -27.39 -34.19 -20.60
C TYR A 193 -28.51 -35.12 -21.04
N TRP A 194 -29.55 -34.51 -21.63
CA TRP A 194 -30.55 -35.05 -22.57
C TRP A 194 -32.00 -34.78 -22.17
N ASN A 195 -32.53 -33.62 -22.60
CA ASN A 195 -33.92 -33.51 -23.04
C ASN A 195 -34.11 -32.30 -23.98
N ILE A 196 -33.25 -32.18 -24.99
CA ILE A 196 -33.49 -31.28 -26.13
C ILE A 196 -33.63 -32.17 -27.37
N ASP A 197 -34.88 -32.45 -27.74
CA ASP A 197 -35.29 -32.66 -29.13
C ASP A 197 -35.47 -31.28 -29.79
#